data_AF-G0MUG6-F1
#
_entry.id   AF-G0MUG6-F1
#
_cell.length_a   1.000
_cell.length_b   1.000
_cell.length_c   1.000
_cell.angle_alpha   90.00
_cell.angle_beta   90.00
_cell.angle_gamma   90.00
#
_symmetry.space_group_name_H-M   'P 1'
#
loop_
_entity.id
_entity.type
_entity.pdbx_description
1 polymer ?
#
loop_
_entity_poly.entity_id
_entity_poly.type
_entity_poly.pdbx_seq_one_letter_code
_entity_poly.pdbx_strand_id
1 'polypeptide(L)'
;MNIDENTDLTEEQLTSTFQNMKHLVGSLIVITTKYTSMKFMAPLESIECGERGVLIVLNPKMTELGMANLTTINCSVVNIDDNLIMKKLNLPNLKIMSPSGPNDTEVVLKIDGLDKNFCITTQEMYNLINMNTVKFKSLFGMHCEPAVPVTNGKVCDSSYTLIYPTNILDGCTQYFGSLVILPENEKDVAKLKTVEMVFGPLYIGKTNLTRIDFLDNLKYISTLGYDVGAIKIDNNSQLSNFSFPSLKRIYSDVAYSVSFENNSQVLAYDPSFCVNLQSKLKLDGYYTPRFDTMNCEALQTAANNRPKASKTLEFVLSIVTVILSSYLAKML
;
A
#
# COMPACT_ATOMS: atom_id res chain seq x y z
N MET A 1 26.94 -15.48 -7.66
CA MET A 1 26.54 -16.90 -7.59
C MET A 1 25.50 -17.19 -8.67
N ASN A 2 25.71 -18.23 -9.48
CA ASN A 2 24.75 -18.70 -10.47
C ASN A 2 24.44 -20.18 -10.19
N ILE A 3 23.15 -20.52 -10.06
CA ILE A 3 22.64 -21.87 -9.90
C ILE A 3 21.61 -22.07 -11.00
N ASP A 4 21.90 -22.95 -11.95
CA ASP A 4 21.03 -23.19 -13.10
C ASP A 4 20.78 -24.67 -13.37
N GLU A 5 20.14 -25.01 -14.49
CA GLU A 5 19.82 -26.38 -14.89
C GLU A 5 21.04 -27.30 -15.01
N ASN A 6 22.24 -26.73 -15.18
CA ASN A 6 23.50 -27.49 -15.27
C ASN A 6 24.08 -27.82 -13.89
N THR A 7 23.47 -27.33 -12.81
CA THR A 7 23.90 -27.67 -11.45
C THR A 7 23.56 -29.15 -11.16
N ASP A 8 24.60 -29.96 -10.99
CA ASP A 8 24.49 -31.40 -10.74
C ASP A 8 24.36 -31.76 -9.24
N LEU A 9 24.59 -30.79 -8.36
CA LEU A 9 24.49 -30.95 -6.91
C LEU A 9 23.06 -31.20 -6.42
N THR A 10 22.91 -32.02 -5.38
CA THR A 10 21.65 -32.21 -4.64
C THR A 10 21.42 -31.05 -3.67
N GLU A 11 20.18 -30.88 -3.18
CA GLU A 11 19.88 -29.88 -2.13
C GLU A 11 20.70 -30.13 -0.86
N GLU A 12 21.00 -31.39 -0.51
CA GLU A 12 21.86 -31.74 0.63
C GLU A 12 23.31 -31.31 0.42
N GLN A 13 23.85 -31.52 -0.80
CA GLN A 13 25.20 -31.08 -1.14
C GLN A 13 25.29 -29.55 -1.13
N LEU A 14 24.30 -28.85 -1.67
CA LEU A 14 24.23 -27.39 -1.60
C LEU A 14 24.11 -26.90 -0.15
N THR A 15 23.30 -27.58 0.67
CA THR A 15 23.15 -27.24 2.09
C THR A 15 24.48 -27.35 2.82
N SER A 16 25.21 -28.46 2.61
CA SER A 16 26.56 -28.64 3.18
C SER A 16 27.55 -27.60 2.66
N THR A 17 27.46 -27.26 1.37
CA THR A 17 28.33 -26.25 0.73
C THR A 17 28.11 -24.86 1.33
N PHE A 18 26.86 -24.48 1.60
CA PHE A 18 26.50 -23.13 2.05
C PHE A 18 26.20 -23.02 3.55
N GLN A 19 26.44 -24.07 4.33
CA GLN A 19 26.11 -24.12 5.77
C GLN A 19 26.71 -22.98 6.61
N ASN A 20 27.83 -22.41 6.16
CA ASN A 20 28.53 -21.30 6.84
C ASN A 20 28.44 -19.96 6.07
N MET A 21 27.73 -19.93 4.94
CA MET A 21 27.64 -18.73 4.11
C MET A 21 26.60 -17.76 4.66
N LYS A 22 27.07 -16.77 5.43
CA LYS A 22 26.22 -15.70 5.98
C LYS A 22 26.07 -14.50 5.05
N HIS A 23 27.07 -14.23 4.23
CA HIS A 23 27.10 -13.05 3.37
C HIS A 23 27.46 -13.45 1.95
N LEU A 24 26.62 -13.07 1.00
CA LEU A 24 26.89 -13.24 -0.42
C LEU A 24 27.29 -11.88 -1.01
N VAL A 25 28.54 -11.79 -1.47
CA VAL A 25 29.01 -10.66 -2.29
C VAL A 25 28.95 -11.07 -3.76
N GLY A 26 28.24 -10.26 -4.55
CA GLY A 26 27.89 -10.53 -5.93
C GLY A 26 26.43 -10.98 -6.09
N SER A 27 25.98 -10.98 -7.33
CA SER A 27 24.59 -11.25 -7.71
C SER A 27 24.17 -12.68 -7.39
N LEU A 28 22.89 -12.88 -7.07
CA LEU A 28 22.29 -14.19 -6.86
C LEU A 28 21.37 -14.51 -8.04
N ILE A 29 21.74 -15.51 -8.83
CA ILE A 29 20.98 -15.94 -10.00
C ILE A 29 20.62 -17.40 -9.82
N VAL A 30 19.32 -17.69 -9.78
CA VAL A 30 18.75 -19.03 -9.65
C VAL A 30 17.71 -19.19 -10.74
N ILE A 31 18.06 -19.88 -11.82
CA ILE A 31 17.23 -19.97 -13.02
C ILE A 31 17.04 -21.41 -13.44
N THR A 32 15.84 -21.79 -13.90
CA THR A 32 15.63 -23.09 -14.57
C THR A 32 16.05 -24.32 -13.74
N THR A 33 16.07 -24.20 -12.41
CA THR A 33 16.53 -25.28 -11.54
C THR A 33 15.43 -26.29 -11.22
N LYS A 34 15.86 -27.48 -10.76
CA LYS A 34 14.98 -28.57 -10.30
C LYS A 34 14.64 -28.49 -8.79
N TYR A 35 15.14 -27.49 -8.08
CA TYR A 35 15.04 -27.39 -6.63
C TYR A 35 13.66 -26.93 -6.19
N THR A 36 13.25 -27.38 -5.01
CA THR A 36 11.92 -27.09 -4.46
C THR A 36 11.92 -25.86 -3.55
N SER A 37 13.10 -25.48 -3.07
CA SER A 37 13.33 -24.26 -2.29
C SER A 37 14.79 -23.83 -2.34
N MET A 38 15.09 -22.67 -1.77
CA MET A 38 16.45 -22.19 -1.51
C MET A 38 16.86 -22.37 -0.04
N LYS A 39 16.25 -23.32 0.68
CA LYS A 39 16.58 -23.61 2.09
C LYS A 39 18.02 -24.04 2.31
N PHE A 40 18.69 -24.52 1.27
CA PHE A 40 20.14 -24.75 1.31
C PHE A 40 20.95 -23.45 1.55
N MET A 41 20.34 -22.27 1.41
CA MET A 41 20.89 -20.96 1.78
C MET A 41 20.29 -20.40 3.09
N ALA A 42 19.65 -21.22 3.93
CA ALA A 42 19.04 -20.77 5.18
C ALA A 42 19.96 -19.95 6.12
N PRO A 43 21.30 -20.20 6.20
CA PRO A 43 22.21 -19.39 7.00
C PRO A 43 22.46 -17.97 6.47
N LEU A 44 22.06 -17.68 5.23
CA LEU A 44 22.35 -16.40 4.57
C LEU A 44 21.63 -15.25 5.28
N GLU A 45 22.40 -14.24 5.69
CA GLU A 45 21.93 -13.06 6.42
C GLU A 45 21.89 -11.82 5.52
N SER A 46 22.79 -11.73 4.53
CA SER A 46 22.81 -10.61 3.56
C SER A 46 23.26 -10.99 2.14
N ILE A 47 22.76 -10.23 1.17
CA ILE A 47 23.21 -10.23 -0.22
C ILE A 47 23.65 -8.82 -0.59
N GLU A 48 24.85 -8.67 -1.14
CA GLU A 48 25.38 -7.41 -1.66
C GLU A 48 25.73 -7.58 -3.13
N CYS A 49 24.94 -6.96 -4.00
CA CYS A 49 25.08 -7.03 -5.44
C CYS A 49 26.05 -5.99 -5.98
N GLY A 50 26.73 -6.35 -7.08
CA GLY A 50 27.35 -5.38 -7.98
C GLY A 50 26.32 -4.88 -9.01
N GLU A 51 26.68 -4.95 -10.29
CA GLU A 51 25.84 -4.49 -11.40
C GLU A 51 24.57 -5.33 -11.63
N ARG A 52 24.62 -6.64 -11.36
CA ARG A 52 23.47 -7.56 -11.52
C ARG A 52 22.73 -7.73 -10.18
N GLY A 53 21.42 -7.98 -10.19
CA GLY A 53 20.57 -8.10 -8.99
C GLY A 53 20.38 -9.51 -8.43
N VAL A 54 19.29 -9.70 -7.68
CA VAL A 54 18.76 -11.03 -7.29
C VAL A 54 17.74 -11.45 -8.34
N LEU A 55 17.98 -12.57 -9.02
CA LEU A 55 17.11 -13.14 -10.04
C LEU A 55 16.78 -14.59 -9.68
N ILE A 56 15.53 -14.87 -9.35
CA ILE A 56 15.02 -16.21 -9.04
C ILE A 56 13.87 -16.48 -9.99
N VAL A 57 14.18 -17.07 -11.14
CA VAL A 57 13.29 -17.03 -12.31
C VAL A 57 13.12 -18.41 -12.94
N LEU A 58 11.94 -18.75 -13.44
CA LEU A 58 11.69 -19.98 -14.20
C LEU A 58 12.07 -21.27 -13.46
N ASN A 59 11.86 -21.37 -12.14
CA ASN A 59 12.11 -22.60 -11.38
C ASN A 59 10.80 -23.39 -11.21
N PRO A 60 10.47 -24.35 -12.09
CA PRO A 60 9.14 -24.95 -12.18
C PRO A 60 8.76 -25.83 -10.99
N LYS A 61 9.74 -26.21 -10.15
CA LYS A 61 9.53 -27.02 -8.95
C LYS A 61 9.60 -26.21 -7.66
N MET A 62 9.92 -24.92 -7.74
CA MET A 62 10.13 -24.08 -6.56
C MET A 62 8.79 -23.76 -5.90
N THR A 63 8.67 -24.11 -4.63
CA THR A 63 7.47 -23.92 -3.81
C THR A 63 7.60 -22.74 -2.85
N GLU A 64 8.83 -22.37 -2.49
CA GLU A 64 9.17 -21.22 -1.64
C GLU A 64 10.65 -20.84 -1.79
N LEU A 65 11.07 -19.67 -1.28
CA LEU A 65 12.52 -19.35 -1.18
C LEU A 65 13.12 -19.96 0.08
N GLY A 66 12.59 -19.63 1.26
CA GLY A 66 13.02 -20.26 2.51
C GLY A 66 14.37 -19.78 3.06
N MET A 67 14.85 -18.60 2.65
CA MET A 67 16.04 -17.95 3.24
C MET A 67 15.66 -17.20 4.52
N ALA A 68 15.30 -17.96 5.56
CA ALA A 68 14.65 -17.43 6.76
C ALA A 68 15.52 -16.43 7.55
N ASN A 69 16.85 -16.51 7.46
CA ASN A 69 17.76 -15.60 8.16
C ASN A 69 18.11 -14.34 7.35
N LEU A 70 17.65 -14.23 6.10
CA LEU A 70 17.99 -13.10 5.24
C LEU A 70 17.36 -11.82 5.81
N THR A 71 18.20 -10.85 6.16
CA THR A 71 17.78 -9.57 6.74
C THR A 71 17.93 -8.40 5.78
N THR A 72 18.91 -8.50 4.88
CA THR A 72 19.39 -7.37 4.07
C THR A 72 19.67 -7.80 2.63
N ILE A 73 19.13 -7.05 1.67
CA ILE A 73 19.49 -7.16 0.25
C ILE A 73 19.97 -5.78 -0.21
N ASN A 74 21.25 -5.65 -0.50
CA ASN A 74 21.82 -4.45 -1.11
C ASN A 74 21.98 -4.69 -2.62
N CYS A 75 20.92 -4.48 -3.40
CA CYS A 75 20.85 -4.73 -4.83
C CYS A 75 19.86 -3.76 -5.48
N SER A 76 20.16 -3.24 -6.68
CA SER A 76 19.21 -2.36 -7.39
C SER A 76 17.98 -3.09 -7.97
N VAL A 77 18.04 -4.43 -8.13
CA VAL A 77 16.95 -5.23 -8.70
C VAL A 77 16.77 -6.53 -7.90
N VAL A 78 15.51 -6.85 -7.59
CA VAL A 78 15.08 -8.15 -7.07
C VAL A 78 13.92 -8.64 -7.94
N ASN A 79 14.13 -9.75 -8.65
CA ASN A 79 13.14 -10.34 -9.55
C ASN A 79 12.87 -11.80 -9.15
N ILE A 80 11.64 -12.09 -8.75
CA ILE A 80 11.12 -13.43 -8.47
C ILE A 80 9.96 -13.65 -9.44
N ASP A 81 10.19 -14.46 -10.47
CA ASP A 81 9.33 -14.46 -11.67
C ASP A 81 9.17 -15.86 -12.24
N ASP A 82 8.00 -16.18 -12.79
CA ASP A 82 7.73 -17.45 -13.48
C ASP A 82 8.08 -18.72 -12.66
N ASN A 83 7.93 -18.65 -11.33
CA ASN A 83 8.02 -19.81 -10.44
C ASN A 83 6.61 -20.35 -10.17
N LEU A 84 6.01 -20.98 -11.19
CA LEU A 84 4.56 -21.20 -11.32
C LEU A 84 3.88 -22.01 -10.19
N ILE A 85 4.63 -22.75 -9.37
CA ILE A 85 4.08 -23.51 -8.23
C ILE A 85 4.50 -22.94 -6.86
N MET A 86 5.17 -21.79 -6.87
CA MET A 86 5.64 -21.12 -5.66
C MET A 86 4.45 -20.53 -4.90
N LYS A 87 4.35 -20.87 -3.62
CA LYS A 87 3.21 -20.50 -2.75
C LYS A 87 3.55 -19.47 -1.69
N LYS A 88 4.82 -19.31 -1.33
CA LYS A 88 5.26 -18.41 -0.25
C LYS A 88 6.65 -17.86 -0.53
N LEU A 89 6.97 -16.66 -0.03
CA LEU A 89 8.34 -16.14 -0.02
C LEU A 89 9.18 -16.88 1.03
N ASN A 90 8.72 -16.88 2.28
CA ASN A 90 9.45 -17.37 3.44
C ASN A 90 10.78 -16.60 3.67
N LEU A 91 10.65 -15.27 3.72
CA LEU A 91 11.68 -14.28 4.05
C LEU A 91 11.24 -13.40 5.26
N PRO A 92 10.87 -14.00 6.40
CA PRO A 92 10.24 -13.30 7.52
C PRO A 92 11.10 -12.18 8.13
N ASN A 93 12.43 -12.30 8.03
CA ASN A 93 13.39 -11.39 8.65
C ASN A 93 13.92 -10.30 7.70
N LEU A 94 13.53 -10.32 6.42
CA LEU A 94 13.98 -9.33 5.45
C LEU A 94 13.38 -7.97 5.78
N LYS A 95 14.23 -7.03 6.16
CA LYS A 95 13.82 -5.69 6.66
C LYS A 95 14.49 -4.54 5.91
N ILE A 96 15.55 -4.83 5.17
CA ILE A 96 16.32 -3.82 4.45
C ILE A 96 16.50 -4.29 3.01
N MET A 97 16.02 -3.47 2.07
CA MET A 97 16.46 -3.51 0.68
C MET A 97 17.04 -2.14 0.34
N SER A 98 18.29 -2.08 -0.11
CA SER A 98 18.93 -0.85 -0.53
C SER A 98 19.49 -0.99 -1.95
N PRO A 99 19.49 0.08 -2.76
CA PRO A 99 20.11 0.04 -4.07
C PRO A 99 21.64 -0.10 -3.94
N SER A 100 22.24 -0.91 -4.82
CA SER A 100 23.70 -1.10 -4.84
C SER A 100 24.43 -0.05 -5.69
N GLY A 101 23.73 0.62 -6.60
CA GLY A 101 24.29 1.66 -7.46
C GLY A 101 24.45 3.01 -6.75
N PRO A 102 25.53 3.77 -7.00
CA PRO A 102 25.79 5.04 -6.31
C PRO A 102 24.78 6.16 -6.60
N ASN A 103 24.05 6.06 -7.71
CA ASN A 103 23.03 7.02 -8.13
C ASN A 103 21.60 6.47 -8.01
N ASP A 104 21.45 5.21 -7.63
CA ASP A 104 20.15 4.56 -7.51
C ASP A 104 19.53 4.95 -6.16
N THR A 105 18.28 5.40 -6.18
CA THR A 105 17.54 5.75 -4.96
C THR A 105 16.58 4.66 -4.52
N GLU A 106 16.32 3.67 -5.38
CA GLU A 106 15.30 2.65 -5.20
C GLU A 106 15.76 1.26 -5.65
N VAL A 107 15.26 0.23 -4.98
CA VAL A 107 15.33 -1.17 -5.39
C VAL A 107 14.06 -1.51 -6.18
N VAL A 108 14.22 -1.93 -7.43
CA VAL A 108 13.09 -2.39 -8.23
C VAL A 108 12.74 -3.83 -7.85
N LEU A 109 11.58 -4.00 -7.23
CA LEU A 109 11.05 -5.31 -6.83
C LEU A 109 9.98 -5.77 -7.82
N LYS A 110 10.19 -6.95 -8.40
CA LYS A 110 9.18 -7.70 -9.16
C LYS A 110 8.98 -9.07 -8.51
N ILE A 111 7.75 -9.36 -8.12
CA ILE A 111 7.30 -10.67 -7.66
C ILE A 111 6.05 -11.00 -8.48
N ASP A 112 6.15 -11.92 -9.44
CA ASP A 112 5.09 -12.18 -10.41
C ASP A 112 5.19 -13.60 -11.00
N GLY A 113 4.19 -14.02 -11.78
CA GLY A 113 4.21 -15.34 -12.44
C GLY A 113 4.31 -16.51 -11.47
N LEU A 114 3.58 -16.47 -10.36
CA LEU A 114 3.61 -17.48 -9.29
C LEU A 114 2.32 -18.31 -9.25
N ASP A 115 2.20 -19.24 -8.28
CA ASP A 115 0.97 -20.01 -8.08
C ASP A 115 -0.19 -19.06 -7.74
N LYS A 116 -1.40 -19.33 -8.23
CA LYS A 116 -2.59 -18.51 -7.91
C LYS A 116 -2.89 -18.40 -6.41
N ASN A 117 -2.43 -19.34 -5.59
CA ASN A 117 -2.55 -19.33 -4.14
C ASN A 117 -1.28 -18.80 -3.46
N PHE A 118 -0.36 -18.21 -4.22
CA PHE A 118 0.80 -17.53 -3.66
C PHE A 118 0.33 -16.44 -2.71
N CYS A 119 0.86 -16.47 -1.49
CA CYS A 119 0.54 -15.50 -0.49
C CYS A 119 1.79 -14.95 0.20
N ILE A 120 1.68 -13.71 0.66
CA ILE A 120 2.69 -13.01 1.45
C ILE A 120 2.15 -12.89 2.88
N THR A 121 2.93 -13.29 3.87
CA THR A 121 2.49 -13.19 5.27
C THR A 121 2.33 -11.72 5.69
N THR A 122 1.51 -11.47 6.71
CA THR A 122 1.35 -10.11 7.29
C THR A 122 2.69 -9.49 7.70
N GLN A 123 3.60 -10.30 8.25
CA GLN A 123 4.95 -9.88 8.64
C GLN A 123 5.81 -9.48 7.43
N GLU A 124 5.84 -10.31 6.38
CA GLU A 124 6.62 -10.01 5.16
C GLU A 124 6.07 -8.77 4.44
N MET A 125 4.74 -8.68 4.30
CA MET A 125 4.10 -7.53 3.65
C MET A 125 4.35 -6.24 4.44
N TYR A 126 4.26 -6.29 5.77
CA TYR A 126 4.59 -5.14 6.63
C TYR A 126 6.04 -4.70 6.45
N ASN A 127 6.98 -5.65 6.41
CA ASN A 127 8.38 -5.32 6.17
C ASN A 127 8.56 -4.66 4.79
N LEU A 128 7.97 -5.23 3.73
CA LEU A 128 8.08 -4.72 2.36
C LEU A 128 7.48 -3.31 2.22
N ILE A 129 6.26 -3.07 2.72
CA ILE A 129 5.61 -1.76 2.58
C ILE A 129 6.30 -0.67 3.41
N ASN A 130 6.95 -1.04 4.51
CA ASN A 130 7.71 -0.13 5.37
C ASN A 130 9.04 0.33 4.74
N MET A 131 9.57 -0.38 3.74
CA MET A 131 10.80 0.01 3.04
C MET A 131 10.53 1.10 2.00
N ASN A 132 10.91 2.35 2.32
CA ASN A 132 10.75 3.49 1.41
C ASN A 132 11.67 3.44 0.18
N THR A 133 12.71 2.61 0.21
CA THR A 133 13.64 2.36 -0.89
C THR A 133 13.11 1.35 -1.90
N VAL A 134 12.05 0.59 -1.59
CA VAL A 134 11.52 -0.43 -2.52
C VAL A 134 10.51 0.20 -3.45
N LYS A 135 10.70 0.08 -4.76
CA LYS A 135 9.69 0.37 -5.78
C LYS A 135 9.07 -0.94 -6.27
N PHE A 136 7.78 -1.11 -6.03
CA PHE A 136 7.03 -2.25 -6.56
C PHE A 136 6.79 -2.06 -8.05
N LYS A 137 7.50 -2.82 -8.89
CA LYS A 137 7.19 -2.91 -10.32
C LYS A 137 5.98 -3.80 -10.57
N SER A 138 5.92 -4.92 -9.85
CA SER A 138 4.78 -5.82 -9.75
C SER A 138 4.90 -6.61 -8.45
N LEU A 139 3.78 -6.90 -7.81
CA LEU A 139 3.72 -7.70 -6.59
C LEU A 139 2.43 -8.53 -6.64
N PHE A 140 2.50 -9.71 -7.24
CA PHE A 140 1.38 -10.64 -7.32
C PHE A 140 1.19 -11.40 -6.01
N GLY A 141 -0.06 -11.73 -5.68
CA GLY A 141 -0.42 -12.62 -4.58
C GLY A 141 -1.62 -12.14 -3.78
N MET A 142 -1.79 -12.75 -2.60
CA MET A 142 -2.75 -12.38 -1.57
C MET A 142 -2.05 -12.33 -0.20
N HIS A 143 -2.69 -11.81 0.85
CA HIS A 143 -2.15 -11.99 2.21
C HIS A 143 -2.40 -13.43 2.70
N CYS A 144 -1.42 -14.03 3.38
CA CYS A 144 -1.59 -15.39 3.91
C CYS A 144 -2.56 -15.44 5.11
N GLU A 145 -3.41 -16.46 5.15
CA GLU A 145 -4.19 -16.84 6.33
C GLU A 145 -3.48 -17.93 7.18
N PRO A 146 -3.67 -17.93 8.52
CA PRO A 146 -4.27 -16.86 9.31
C PRO A 146 -3.30 -15.67 9.46
N ALA A 147 -3.85 -14.50 9.72
CA ALA A 147 -3.06 -13.31 10.01
C ALA A 147 -2.25 -13.48 11.30
N VAL A 148 -0.98 -13.07 11.25
CA VAL A 148 -0.12 -13.00 12.43
C VAL A 148 0.08 -11.54 12.82
N PRO A 149 -0.09 -11.17 14.10
CA PRO A 149 0.21 -9.81 14.54
C PRO A 149 1.64 -9.41 14.24
N VAL A 150 1.78 -8.32 13.51
CA VAL A 150 3.06 -7.65 13.32
C VAL A 150 3.30 -6.80 14.56
N THR A 151 4.46 -6.98 15.21
CA THR A 151 4.81 -6.34 16.50
C THR A 151 3.91 -6.77 17.69
N ASN A 152 3.99 -6.09 18.84
CA ASN A 152 3.18 -6.36 20.03
C ASN A 152 1.71 -5.90 19.91
N GLY A 153 1.20 -5.82 18.67
CA GLY A 153 -0.13 -5.32 18.36
C GLY A 153 -1.23 -6.39 18.39
N LYS A 154 -2.47 -5.95 18.25
CA LYS A 154 -3.65 -6.81 18.05
C LYS A 154 -4.08 -6.76 16.59
N VAL A 155 -4.29 -7.94 16.00
CA VAL A 155 -4.96 -8.10 14.71
C VAL A 155 -6.43 -8.36 14.94
N CYS A 156 -7.27 -7.69 14.16
CA CYS A 156 -8.71 -7.87 14.15
C CYS A 156 -9.14 -8.25 12.74
N ASP A 157 -9.85 -9.38 12.64
CA ASP A 157 -10.33 -9.87 11.36
C ASP A 157 -11.55 -9.06 10.89
N SER A 158 -11.68 -8.94 9.59
CA SER A 158 -12.80 -8.32 8.90
C SER A 158 -13.15 -9.12 7.64
N SER A 159 -14.26 -8.77 7.01
CA SER A 159 -14.67 -9.41 5.76
C SER A 159 -13.75 -9.02 4.60
N TYR A 160 -13.65 -9.88 3.58
CA TYR A 160 -12.94 -9.58 2.33
C TYR A 160 -13.77 -8.78 1.32
N THR A 161 -14.96 -8.31 1.70
CA THR A 161 -15.85 -7.56 0.80
C THR A 161 -15.98 -6.11 1.25
N LEU A 162 -16.51 -5.25 0.39
CA LEU A 162 -16.88 -3.86 0.74
C LEU A 162 -18.35 -3.72 1.14
N ILE A 163 -19.10 -4.84 1.23
CA ILE A 163 -20.55 -4.85 1.42
C ILE A 163 -20.90 -4.81 2.91
N TYR A 164 -20.14 -5.54 3.73
CA TYR A 164 -20.45 -5.72 5.13
C TYR A 164 -19.64 -4.74 6.00
N PRO A 165 -20.28 -3.97 6.89
CA PRO A 165 -19.55 -3.09 7.80
C PRO A 165 -18.63 -3.90 8.70
N THR A 166 -17.43 -3.39 8.94
CA THR A 166 -16.49 -4.00 9.86
C THR A 166 -17.01 -3.94 11.28
N ASN A 167 -16.84 -5.01 12.04
CA ASN A 167 -17.01 -4.97 13.49
C ASN A 167 -15.82 -4.19 14.09
N ILE A 168 -16.05 -2.91 14.42
CA ILE A 168 -14.99 -2.04 14.93
C ILE A 168 -14.76 -2.32 16.41
N LEU A 169 -13.60 -2.88 16.74
CA LEU A 169 -13.25 -3.35 18.08
C LEU A 169 -12.15 -2.48 18.70
N ASP A 170 -12.18 -2.35 20.02
CA ASP A 170 -11.14 -1.64 20.76
C ASP A 170 -9.78 -2.36 20.72
N GLY A 171 -8.72 -1.54 20.74
CA GLY A 171 -7.33 -1.98 20.85
C GLY A 171 -6.75 -2.63 19.60
N CYS A 172 -7.50 -2.67 18.48
CA CYS A 172 -6.97 -3.16 17.21
C CYS A 172 -5.86 -2.23 16.72
N THR A 173 -4.71 -2.81 16.38
CA THR A 173 -3.61 -2.10 15.71
C THR A 173 -3.54 -2.46 14.22
N GLN A 174 -4.15 -3.57 13.85
CA GLN A 174 -4.11 -4.14 12.52
C GLN A 174 -5.50 -4.66 12.18
N TYR A 175 -5.96 -4.37 10.97
CA TYR A 175 -7.12 -5.04 10.40
C TYR A 175 -6.67 -6.00 9.30
N PHE A 176 -7.16 -7.22 9.34
CA PHE A 176 -6.95 -8.22 8.31
C PHE A 176 -8.26 -8.47 7.57
N GLY A 177 -8.31 -8.14 6.29
CA GLY A 177 -9.56 -7.94 5.56
C GLY A 177 -9.85 -6.44 5.32
N SER A 178 -10.99 -6.17 4.68
CA SER A 178 -11.44 -4.82 4.34
C SER A 178 -11.87 -4.05 5.58
N LEU A 179 -11.39 -2.82 5.77
CA LEU A 179 -11.91 -1.90 6.79
C LEU A 179 -13.05 -1.08 6.19
N VAL A 180 -14.29 -1.48 6.49
CA VAL A 180 -15.53 -0.95 5.89
C VAL A 180 -16.31 -0.16 6.94
N ILE A 181 -16.47 1.14 6.70
CA ILE A 181 -17.21 2.08 7.55
C ILE A 181 -18.47 2.52 6.79
N LEU A 182 -19.62 2.25 7.38
CA LEU A 182 -20.96 2.50 6.87
C LEU A 182 -21.81 3.14 7.99
N PRO A 183 -23.04 3.61 7.72
CA PRO A 183 -23.91 4.21 8.74
C PRO A 183 -24.09 3.35 10.01
N GLU A 184 -24.04 2.02 9.87
CA GLU A 184 -24.25 1.08 10.97
C GLU A 184 -23.13 1.13 12.03
N ASN A 185 -21.90 1.45 11.63
CA ASN A 185 -20.72 1.42 12.49
C ASN A 185 -19.97 2.77 12.58
N GLU A 186 -20.45 3.84 11.92
CA GLU A 186 -19.80 5.16 11.95
C GLU A 186 -19.63 5.75 13.36
N LYS A 187 -20.48 5.33 14.31
CA LYS A 187 -20.42 5.73 15.72
C LYS A 187 -19.20 5.15 16.47
N ASP A 188 -18.61 4.08 15.95
CA ASP A 188 -17.52 3.34 16.60
C ASP A 188 -16.13 3.76 16.10
N VAL A 189 -16.06 4.66 15.12
CA VAL A 189 -14.80 5.04 14.43
C VAL A 189 -13.71 5.59 15.34
N ALA A 190 -14.08 6.17 16.49
CA ALA A 190 -13.11 6.63 17.50
C ALA A 190 -12.17 5.51 18.00
N LYS A 191 -12.61 4.24 17.95
CA LYS A 191 -11.81 3.06 18.33
C LYS A 191 -10.70 2.76 17.34
N LEU A 192 -10.77 3.30 16.12
CA LEU A 192 -9.76 3.09 15.06
C LEU A 192 -8.49 3.91 15.28
N LYS A 193 -8.43 4.75 16.32
CA LYS A 193 -7.29 5.63 16.60
C LYS A 193 -5.96 4.88 16.70
N THR A 194 -5.95 3.63 17.17
CA THR A 194 -4.73 2.81 17.32
C THR A 194 -4.36 2.00 16.08
N VAL A 195 -5.19 2.00 15.03
CA VAL A 195 -4.96 1.19 13.83
C VAL A 195 -3.79 1.78 13.06
N GLU A 196 -2.78 0.95 12.79
CA GLU A 196 -1.56 1.30 12.08
C GLU A 196 -1.48 0.69 10.67
N MET A 197 -2.15 -0.45 10.46
CA MET A 197 -2.06 -1.23 9.23
C MET A 197 -3.43 -1.80 8.87
N VAL A 198 -3.77 -1.76 7.58
CA VAL A 198 -4.91 -2.49 7.01
C VAL A 198 -4.38 -3.41 5.91
N PHE A 199 -4.53 -4.72 6.10
CA PHE A 199 -4.30 -5.76 5.09
C PHE A 199 -5.60 -5.98 4.32
N GLY A 200 -5.98 -4.96 3.57
CA GLY A 200 -7.22 -4.86 2.80
C GLY A 200 -7.53 -3.39 2.46
N PRO A 201 -8.60 -3.14 1.70
CA PRO A 201 -9.03 -1.79 1.35
C PRO A 201 -9.66 -1.06 2.55
N LEU A 202 -9.48 0.26 2.60
CA LEU A 202 -10.27 1.16 3.44
C LEU A 202 -11.45 1.71 2.63
N TYR A 203 -12.68 1.38 3.04
CA TYR A 203 -13.90 1.89 2.45
C TYR A 203 -14.72 2.69 3.48
N ILE A 204 -15.11 3.91 3.12
CA ILE A 204 -16.01 4.75 3.94
C ILE A 204 -17.16 5.21 3.05
N GLY A 205 -18.36 4.72 3.33
CA GLY A 205 -19.49 4.81 2.42
C GLY A 205 -20.77 5.30 3.08
N LYS A 206 -21.47 6.24 2.45
CA LYS A 206 -22.86 6.63 2.82
C LYS A 206 -23.03 7.15 4.26
N THR A 207 -21.95 7.58 4.90
CA THR A 207 -21.93 8.03 6.30
C THR A 207 -22.43 9.47 6.45
N ASN A 208 -22.79 9.85 7.66
CA ASN A 208 -23.05 11.24 8.06
C ASN A 208 -21.80 11.92 8.65
N LEU A 209 -20.63 11.31 8.50
CA LEU A 209 -19.36 11.88 8.96
C LEU A 209 -19.10 13.23 8.27
N THR A 210 -18.83 14.25 9.07
CA THR A 210 -18.41 15.56 8.55
C THR A 210 -16.91 15.62 8.29
N ARG A 211 -16.16 14.69 8.89
CA ARG A 211 -14.71 14.56 8.77
C ARG A 211 -14.22 13.14 9.00
N ILE A 212 -13.05 12.83 8.45
CA ILE A 212 -12.25 11.64 8.80
C ILE A 212 -11.02 12.13 9.57
N ASP A 213 -11.03 11.99 10.89
CA ASP A 213 -9.94 12.41 11.80
C ASP A 213 -9.67 11.39 12.91
N PHE A 214 -10.08 10.14 12.70
CA PHE A 214 -9.98 9.05 13.67
C PHE A 214 -8.94 7.98 13.29
N LEU A 215 -8.20 8.17 12.19
CA LEU A 215 -7.16 7.26 11.67
C LEU A 215 -5.75 7.85 11.87
N ASP A 216 -5.51 8.45 13.04
CA ASP A 216 -4.29 9.18 13.35
C ASP A 216 -3.01 8.34 13.19
N ASN A 217 -3.07 7.07 13.57
CA ASN A 217 -1.91 6.17 13.56
C ASN A 217 -1.80 5.30 12.30
N LEU A 218 -2.75 5.41 11.36
CA LEU A 218 -2.75 4.58 10.15
C LEU A 218 -1.53 4.92 9.30
N LYS A 219 -0.59 3.98 9.18
CA LYS A 219 0.69 4.14 8.47
C LYS A 219 0.64 3.54 7.07
N TYR A 220 -0.03 2.39 6.96
CA TYR A 220 0.09 1.51 5.80
C TYR A 220 -1.26 0.89 5.43
N ILE A 221 -1.50 0.75 4.13
CA ILE A 221 -2.63 -0.01 3.57
C ILE A 221 -2.09 -0.88 2.44
N SER A 222 -2.44 -2.16 2.43
CA SER A 222 -2.09 -3.08 1.34
C SER A 222 -3.33 -3.80 0.85
N THR A 223 -3.67 -3.63 -0.43
CA THR A 223 -4.79 -4.33 -1.07
C THR A 223 -4.33 -5.52 -1.90
N LEU A 224 -3.24 -6.18 -1.51
CA LEU A 224 -2.74 -7.36 -2.19
C LEU A 224 -3.84 -8.44 -2.28
N GLY A 225 -4.19 -8.87 -3.49
CA GLY A 225 -5.26 -9.84 -3.73
C GLY A 225 -6.66 -9.25 -3.86
N TYR A 226 -6.81 -7.93 -3.89
CA TYR A 226 -8.08 -7.23 -4.09
C TYR A 226 -8.10 -6.50 -5.44
N ASP A 227 -9.27 -6.45 -6.06
CA ASP A 227 -9.54 -5.72 -7.30
C ASP A 227 -10.08 -4.29 -7.05
N VAL A 228 -9.75 -3.71 -5.90
CA VAL A 228 -10.21 -2.37 -5.48
C VAL A 228 -9.05 -1.52 -4.96
N GLY A 229 -9.21 -0.20 -5.08
CA GLY A 229 -8.22 0.77 -4.60
C GLY A 229 -8.05 0.72 -3.07
N ALA A 230 -6.87 1.13 -2.61
CA ALA A 230 -6.51 1.17 -1.19
C ALA A 230 -7.44 2.04 -0.35
N ILE A 231 -7.87 3.18 -0.88
CA ILE A 231 -8.78 4.09 -0.17
C ILE A 231 -9.95 4.43 -1.09
N LYS A 232 -11.18 4.12 -0.67
CA LYS A 232 -12.40 4.47 -1.37
C LYS A 232 -13.37 5.17 -0.43
N ILE A 233 -13.63 6.45 -0.69
CA ILE A 233 -14.54 7.30 0.08
C ILE A 233 -15.71 7.68 -0.82
N ASP A 234 -16.90 7.19 -0.52
CA ASP A 234 -18.01 7.19 -1.47
C ASP A 234 -19.34 7.62 -0.83
N ASN A 235 -20.08 8.52 -1.50
CA ASN A 235 -21.42 8.94 -1.08
C ASN A 235 -21.50 9.55 0.34
N ASN A 236 -20.48 10.26 0.82
CA ASN A 236 -20.51 10.94 2.12
C ASN A 236 -20.80 12.44 1.91
N SER A 237 -22.07 12.81 1.77
CA SER A 237 -22.49 14.16 1.37
C SER A 237 -22.12 15.26 2.37
N GLN A 238 -21.98 14.91 3.65
CA GLN A 238 -21.60 15.84 4.73
C GLN A 238 -20.07 15.93 4.93
N LEU A 239 -19.30 15.04 4.29
CA LEU A 239 -17.86 14.93 4.50
C LEU A 239 -17.13 16.10 3.87
N SER A 240 -16.68 17.03 4.69
CA SER A 240 -16.05 18.30 4.27
C SER A 240 -14.53 18.30 4.38
N ASN A 241 -13.96 17.33 5.09
CA ASN A 241 -12.52 17.26 5.34
C ASN A 241 -12.06 15.82 5.65
N PHE A 242 -10.79 15.52 5.48
CA PHE A 242 -10.17 14.26 5.89
C PHE A 242 -8.72 14.47 6.29
N SER A 243 -8.21 13.60 7.16
CA SER A 243 -6.83 13.61 7.62
C SER A 243 -6.34 12.19 7.83
N PHE A 244 -5.17 11.89 7.28
CA PHE A 244 -4.43 10.65 7.49
C PHE A 244 -3.00 11.00 7.92
N PRO A 245 -2.78 11.56 9.12
CA PRO A 245 -1.54 12.25 9.45
C PRO A 245 -0.31 11.31 9.41
N SER A 246 -0.45 10.08 9.88
CA SER A 246 0.64 9.09 9.89
C SER A 246 0.77 8.25 8.62
N LEU A 247 -0.12 8.41 7.63
CA LEU A 247 -0.13 7.55 6.43
C LEU A 247 1.12 7.81 5.60
N LYS A 248 1.94 6.77 5.44
CA LYS A 248 3.24 6.82 4.77
C LYS A 248 3.19 6.21 3.38
N ARG A 249 2.48 5.09 3.23
CA ARG A 249 2.48 4.33 1.98
C ARG A 249 1.23 3.49 1.83
N ILE A 250 0.76 3.37 0.60
CA ILE A 250 -0.26 2.42 0.21
C ILE A 250 0.30 1.47 -0.86
N TYR A 251 -0.18 0.24 -0.89
CA TYR A 251 0.04 -0.69 -1.99
C TYR A 251 -1.32 -1.06 -2.59
N SER A 252 -1.43 -0.87 -3.91
CA SER A 252 -2.59 -1.23 -4.72
C SER A 252 -2.12 -1.43 -6.17
N ASP A 253 -2.55 -2.51 -6.81
CA ASP A 253 -2.24 -2.85 -8.20
C ASP A 253 -3.32 -2.39 -9.19
N VAL A 254 -4.40 -1.77 -8.69
CA VAL A 254 -5.49 -1.26 -9.53
C VAL A 254 -5.33 0.21 -9.88
N ALA A 255 -6.05 0.61 -10.94
CA ALA A 255 -6.22 2.01 -11.33
C ALA A 255 -6.80 2.82 -10.17
N TYR A 256 -6.37 4.06 -10.03
CA TYR A 256 -6.95 4.98 -9.05
C TYR A 256 -6.93 4.38 -7.64
N SER A 257 -5.71 4.14 -7.14
CA SER A 257 -5.45 3.57 -5.81
C SER A 257 -6.18 4.30 -4.67
N VAL A 258 -6.56 5.56 -4.90
CA VAL A 258 -7.39 6.37 -4.02
C VAL A 258 -8.52 7.01 -4.82
N SER A 259 -9.76 6.90 -4.32
CA SER A 259 -10.93 7.52 -4.93
C SER A 259 -11.85 8.17 -3.90
N PHE A 260 -12.31 9.37 -4.23
CA PHE A 260 -13.32 10.14 -3.52
C PHE A 260 -14.46 10.45 -4.49
N GLU A 261 -15.59 9.78 -4.36
CA GLU A 261 -16.70 9.90 -5.32
C GLU A 261 -18.00 10.28 -4.58
N ASN A 262 -18.77 11.20 -5.16
CA ASN A 262 -20.09 11.63 -4.66
C ASN A 262 -20.07 12.11 -3.19
N ASN A 263 -18.98 12.74 -2.76
CA ASN A 263 -18.86 13.32 -1.42
C ASN A 263 -19.33 14.79 -1.42
N SER A 264 -18.97 15.57 -0.41
CA SER A 264 -19.32 17.00 -0.40
C SER A 264 -18.67 17.77 -1.55
N GLN A 265 -19.34 18.84 -1.98
CA GLN A 265 -18.81 19.77 -2.98
C GLN A 265 -17.48 20.41 -2.53
N VAL A 266 -17.23 20.53 -1.22
CA VAL A 266 -15.97 21.08 -0.71
C VAL A 266 -14.79 20.19 -1.13
N LEU A 267 -14.92 18.87 -0.95
CA LEU A 267 -13.88 17.92 -1.35
C LEU A 267 -13.74 17.84 -2.87
N ALA A 268 -14.87 17.86 -3.58
CA ALA A 268 -14.89 17.73 -5.04
C ALA A 268 -14.30 18.95 -5.76
N TYR A 269 -14.36 20.15 -5.16
CA TYR A 269 -13.97 21.40 -5.84
C TYR A 269 -12.58 21.89 -5.46
N ASP A 270 -12.09 21.64 -4.26
CA ASP A 270 -10.78 22.12 -3.83
C ASP A 270 -9.66 21.14 -4.25
N PRO A 271 -8.82 21.51 -5.24
CA PRO A 271 -7.74 20.64 -5.72
C PRO A 271 -6.70 20.32 -4.64
N SER A 272 -6.60 21.12 -3.57
CA SER A 272 -5.60 20.93 -2.53
C SER A 272 -5.76 19.58 -1.82
N PHE A 273 -6.98 19.07 -1.65
CA PHE A 273 -7.22 17.74 -1.08
C PHE A 273 -6.55 16.63 -1.90
N CYS A 274 -6.77 16.65 -3.22
CA CYS A 274 -6.22 15.65 -4.12
C CYS A 274 -4.69 15.79 -4.23
N VAL A 275 -4.20 17.01 -4.50
CA VAL A 275 -2.78 17.29 -4.74
C VAL A 275 -1.94 17.00 -3.49
N ASN A 276 -2.39 17.39 -2.30
CA ASN A 276 -1.67 17.12 -1.06
C ASN A 276 -1.59 15.62 -0.78
N LEU A 277 -2.69 14.88 -0.99
CA LEU A 277 -2.70 13.43 -0.80
C LEU A 277 -1.81 12.71 -1.81
N GLN A 278 -1.87 13.10 -3.09
CA GLN A 278 -1.01 12.58 -4.14
C GLN A 278 0.47 12.80 -3.82
N SER A 279 0.84 14.04 -3.45
CA SER A 279 2.21 14.41 -3.12
C SER A 279 2.71 13.66 -1.87
N LYS A 280 1.90 13.61 -0.82
CA LYS A 280 2.22 12.91 0.43
C LYS A 280 2.53 11.43 0.20
N LEU A 281 1.75 10.77 -0.65
CA LEU A 281 1.89 9.34 -0.96
C LEU A 281 2.80 9.06 -2.16
N LYS A 282 3.35 10.10 -2.79
CA LYS A 282 4.18 10.01 -4.01
C LYS A 282 3.51 9.17 -5.11
N LEU A 283 2.21 9.36 -5.30
CA LEU A 283 1.44 8.63 -6.31
C LEU A 283 1.59 9.32 -7.67
N ASP A 284 1.81 8.53 -8.72
CA ASP A 284 1.96 8.99 -10.09
C ASP A 284 1.23 8.07 -11.09
N GLY A 285 1.18 8.52 -12.35
CA GLY A 285 0.65 7.76 -13.48
C GLY A 285 -0.74 7.15 -13.25
N TYR A 286 -0.82 5.82 -13.34
CA TYR A 286 -2.08 5.07 -13.23
C TYR A 286 -2.67 5.04 -11.80
N TYR A 287 -1.85 5.36 -10.79
CA TYR A 287 -2.21 5.26 -9.38
C TYR A 287 -2.69 6.59 -8.78
N THR A 288 -2.71 7.67 -9.56
CA THR A 288 -3.08 9.00 -9.08
C THR A 288 -4.48 9.02 -8.45
N PRO A 289 -4.68 9.76 -7.34
CA PRO A 289 -5.99 9.89 -6.74
C PRO A 289 -7.01 10.51 -7.69
N ARG A 290 -8.29 10.16 -7.47
CA ARG A 290 -9.43 10.66 -8.22
C ARG A 290 -10.50 11.24 -7.30
N PHE A 291 -11.05 12.39 -7.67
CA PHE A 291 -12.12 13.11 -6.97
C PHE A 291 -13.22 13.42 -7.99
N ASP A 292 -14.44 12.91 -7.78
CA ASP A 292 -15.61 13.06 -8.68
C ASP A 292 -15.23 12.95 -10.16
N THR A 293 -14.69 11.80 -10.52
CA THR A 293 -14.21 11.46 -11.86
C THR A 293 -12.95 12.19 -12.38
N MET A 294 -12.43 13.20 -11.70
CA MET A 294 -11.22 13.96 -12.09
C MET A 294 -9.98 13.47 -11.35
N ASN A 295 -8.85 13.34 -12.04
CA ASN A 295 -7.56 13.21 -11.36
C ASN A 295 -7.09 14.59 -10.82
N CYS A 296 -6.06 14.62 -9.99
CA CYS A 296 -5.63 15.85 -9.33
C CYS A 296 -5.19 16.96 -10.32
N GLU A 297 -4.57 16.60 -11.45
CA GLU A 297 -4.14 17.55 -12.48
C GLU A 297 -5.34 18.21 -13.18
N ALA A 298 -6.34 17.40 -13.57
CA ALA A 298 -7.57 17.89 -14.18
C ALA A 298 -8.35 18.78 -13.20
N LEU A 299 -8.41 18.39 -11.92
CA LEU A 299 -9.05 19.17 -10.88
C LEU A 299 -8.35 20.52 -10.65
N GLN A 300 -7.01 20.53 -10.62
CA GLN A 300 -6.22 21.76 -10.52
C GLN A 300 -6.42 22.67 -11.73
N THR A 301 -6.45 22.09 -12.93
CA THR A 301 -6.70 22.83 -14.18
C THR A 301 -8.10 23.45 -14.19
N ALA A 302 -9.10 22.67 -13.80
CA ALA A 302 -10.47 23.16 -13.66
C ALA A 302 -10.53 24.31 -12.65
N ALA A 303 -9.88 24.19 -11.49
CA ALA A 303 -9.83 25.24 -10.47
C ALA A 303 -9.17 26.53 -10.98
N ASN A 304 -8.07 26.43 -11.74
CA ASN A 304 -7.37 27.58 -12.32
C ASN A 304 -8.21 28.33 -13.37
N ASN A 305 -9.08 27.61 -14.08
CA ASN A 305 -9.96 28.16 -15.12
C ASN A 305 -11.31 28.66 -14.59
N ARG A 306 -11.61 28.50 -13.30
CA ARG A 306 -12.85 29.03 -12.72
C ARG A 306 -12.82 30.56 -12.83
N PRO A 307 -13.95 31.19 -13.19
CA PRO A 307 -14.05 32.64 -13.11
C PRO A 307 -13.70 33.04 -11.69
N LYS A 308 -12.60 33.80 -11.51
CA LYS A 308 -12.36 34.47 -10.24
C LYS A 308 -13.61 35.30 -9.99
N ALA A 309 -14.29 35.05 -8.86
CA ALA A 309 -15.44 35.86 -8.49
C ALA A 309 -15.04 37.33 -8.70
N SER A 310 -15.76 38.02 -9.58
CA SER A 310 -15.47 39.42 -9.85
C SER A 310 -15.53 40.13 -8.50
N LYS A 311 -14.48 40.89 -8.15
CA LYS A 311 -14.49 41.76 -6.95
C LYS A 311 -15.75 42.63 -6.91
N THR A 312 -16.36 42.90 -8.07
CA THR A 312 -17.63 43.60 -8.21
C THR A 312 -18.82 42.82 -7.63
N LEU A 313 -18.87 41.50 -7.73
CA LEU A 313 -19.97 40.69 -7.22
C LEU A 313 -19.93 40.56 -5.68
N GLU A 314 -18.74 40.42 -5.09
CA GLU A 314 -18.55 40.47 -3.63
C GLU A 314 -18.88 41.85 -3.04
N PHE A 315 -18.53 42.92 -3.75
CA PHE A 315 -18.89 44.29 -3.37
C PHE A 315 -20.41 44.54 -3.48
N VAL A 316 -21.07 43.99 -4.49
CA VAL A 316 -22.54 44.09 -4.64
C VAL A 316 -23.25 43.27 -3.56
N LEU A 317 -22.80 42.06 -3.25
CA LEU A 317 -23.37 41.23 -2.18
C LEU A 317 -23.22 41.85 -0.79
N SER A 318 -22.07 42.49 -0.52
CA SER A 318 -21.83 43.22 0.74
C SER A 318 -22.67 44.51 0.83
N ILE A 319 -22.84 45.24 -0.27
CA ILE A 319 -23.78 46.39 -0.31
C ILE A 319 -25.22 45.92 -0.08
N VAL A 320 -25.66 44.83 -0.73
CA VAL A 320 -27.04 44.31 -0.58
C VAL A 320 -27.30 43.85 0.85
N THR A 321 -26.35 43.20 1.52
CA THR A 321 -26.47 42.82 2.94
C THR A 321 -26.47 44.01 3.89
N VAL A 322 -25.66 45.05 3.62
CA VAL A 322 -25.70 46.31 4.39
C VAL A 322 -27.03 47.05 4.19
N ILE A 323 -27.57 47.09 2.97
CA ILE A 323 -28.87 47.72 2.70
C ILE A 323 -30.00 46.95 3.39
N LEU A 324 -30.02 45.61 3.28
CA LEU A 324 -31.04 44.77 3.93
C LEU A 324 -31.00 44.90 5.46
N SER A 325 -29.81 44.89 6.07
CA SER A 325 -29.67 45.08 7.52
C SER A 325 -30.10 46.49 7.98
N SER A 326 -29.82 47.53 7.18
CA SER A 326 -30.27 48.89 7.46
C SER A 326 -31.79 49.09 7.31
N TYR A 327 -32.44 48.33 6.42
CA TYR A 327 -33.90 48.31 6.26
C TYR A 327 -34.59 47.57 7.41
N LEU A 328 -34.06 46.42 7.82
CA LEU A 328 -34.55 45.66 8.97
C LEU A 328 -34.41 46.44 10.28
N ALA A 329 -33.32 47.19 10.47
CA ALA A 329 -33.11 48.04 11.63
C ALA A 329 -34.05 49.27 11.71
N LYS A 330 -34.72 49.64 10.61
CA LYS A 330 -35.74 50.71 10.58
C LYS A 330 -37.18 50.20 10.77
N MET A 331 -37.39 48.88 10.77
CA MET A 331 -38.71 48.25 10.96
C MET A 331 -38.91 47.65 12.36
N LEU A 332 -37.93 47.81 13.26
CA LEU A 332 -38.01 47.49 14.69
C LEU A 332 -38.04 48.79 15.51
#